data_AF-A0A432H1D8-F1
#
_entry.id   AF-A0A432H1D8-F1
#
_cell.length_a   1.000
_cell.length_b   1.000
_cell.length_c   1.000
_cell.angle_alpha   90.00
_cell.angle_beta   90.00
_cell.angle_gamma   90.00
#
_symmetry.space_group_name_H-M   'P 1'
#
loop_
_entity.id
_entity.type
_entity.pdbx_description
1 polymer ?
#
loop_
_entity_poly.entity_id
_entity_poly.type
_entity_poly.pdbx_seq_one_letter_code
_entity_poly.pdbx_strand_id
1 'polypeptide(L)'
;MHMASGLVIIGYIRRPGIVDVQYMAQIIRRNEARGIIVFRDPPTYNVKIRALHGEVELVEERNFKKKAQELEARFKEEGYSVVRKNLMDVRDGMRDPM
;
A
#
# COMPACT_ATOMS: atom_id res chain seq x y z
N MET A 1 -10.20 23.15 12.61
CA MET A 1 -9.49 21.89 12.35
C MET A 1 -10.31 21.12 11.33
N HIS A 2 -9.86 21.02 10.08
CA HIS A 2 -10.53 20.16 9.09
C HIS A 2 -10.20 18.72 9.44
N MET A 3 -11.17 17.96 9.96
CA MET A 3 -11.04 16.51 10.09
C MET A 3 -10.99 15.93 8.68
N ALA A 4 -9.81 15.49 8.25
CA ALA A 4 -9.72 14.66 7.07
C ALA A 4 -10.43 13.34 7.39
N SER A 5 -11.59 13.12 6.77
CA SER A 5 -12.38 11.90 6.93
C SER A 5 -12.12 11.00 5.72
N GLY A 6 -11.53 9.84 5.95
CA GLY A 6 -11.21 8.89 4.89
C GLY A 6 -10.41 7.69 5.39
N LEU A 7 -10.40 6.61 4.60
CA LEU A 7 -9.59 5.43 4.84
C LEU A 7 -8.27 5.54 4.08
N VAL A 8 -7.16 5.23 4.75
CA VAL A 8 -5.83 5.07 4.14
C VAL A 8 -5.38 3.63 4.29
N ILE A 9 -5.00 3.00 3.19
CA ILE A 9 -4.48 1.64 3.16
C ILE A 9 -3.00 1.67 2.82
N ILE A 10 -2.16 1.19 3.74
CA ILE A 10 -0.71 1.20 3.62
C ILE A 10 -0.20 -0.24 3.47
N GLY A 11 0.12 -0.62 2.25
CA GLY A 11 0.83 -1.85 1.94
C GLY A 11 2.33 -1.69 2.15
N TYR A 12 3.01 -2.71 2.66
CA TYR A 12 4.47 -2.72 2.74
C TYR A 12 5.05 -4.04 2.22
N ILE A 13 6.12 -3.96 1.43
CA ILE A 13 6.73 -5.11 0.75
C ILE A 13 8.20 -4.90 0.45
N ARG A 14 8.99 -5.98 0.33
CA ARG A 14 10.37 -5.88 -0.14
C ARG A 14 10.48 -5.35 -1.58
N ARG A 15 9.85 -6.00 -2.55
CA ARG A 15 9.81 -5.60 -3.97
C ARG A 15 8.39 -5.72 -4.51
N PRO A 16 7.72 -4.66 -4.99
CA PRO A 16 6.36 -4.76 -5.51
C PRO A 16 6.31 -5.55 -6.82
N GLY A 17 5.27 -6.36 -6.99
CA GLY A 17 4.91 -7.05 -8.22
C GLY A 17 3.55 -6.58 -8.73
N ILE A 18 3.14 -7.11 -9.89
CA ILE A 18 1.87 -6.74 -10.53
C ILE A 18 0.68 -7.10 -9.62
N VAL A 19 0.72 -8.28 -8.99
CA VAL A 19 -0.35 -8.79 -8.14
C VAL A 19 -0.60 -7.88 -6.93
N ASP A 20 0.45 -7.33 -6.32
CA ASP A 20 0.28 -6.44 -5.16
C ASP A 20 -0.40 -5.14 -5.54
N VAL A 21 -0.01 -4.59 -6.68
CA VAL A 21 -0.60 -3.35 -7.19
C VAL A 21 -2.06 -3.57 -7.55
N GLN A 22 -2.39 -4.70 -8.17
CA GLN A 22 -3.78 -5.06 -8.49
C GLN A 22 -4.62 -5.25 -7.23
N TYR A 23 -4.07 -5.97 -6.24
CA TYR A 23 -4.71 -6.14 -4.94
C TYR A 23 -4.97 -4.79 -4.27
N MET A 24 -3.95 -3.92 -4.22
CA MET A 24 -4.07 -2.58 -3.64
C MET A 24 -5.09 -1.71 -4.39
N ALA A 25 -5.04 -1.65 -5.72
CA ALA A 25 -5.99 -0.89 -6.52
C ALA A 25 -7.45 -1.37 -6.31
N GLN A 26 -7.65 -2.68 -6.17
CA GLN A 26 -8.98 -3.24 -5.92
C GLN A 26 -9.51 -2.86 -4.54
N ILE A 27 -8.70 -2.95 -3.47
CA ILE A 27 -9.15 -2.59 -2.12
C ILE A 27 -9.33 -1.08 -1.96
N ILE A 28 -8.49 -0.26 -2.60
CA ILE A 28 -8.64 1.21 -2.67
C ILE A 28 -10.00 1.54 -3.27
N ARG A 29 -10.29 1.03 -4.47
CA ARG A 29 -11.55 1.29 -5.17
C ARG A 29 -12.77 0.81 -4.39
N ARG A 30 -12.71 -0.37 -3.77
CA ARG A 30 -13.83 -0.94 -2.99
C ARG A 30 -14.18 -0.14 -1.75
N ASN A 31 -13.23 0.59 -1.17
CA ASN A 31 -13.41 1.31 0.08
C ASN A 31 -13.33 2.83 -0.10
N GLU A 32 -13.26 3.33 -1.34
CA GLU A 32 -13.04 4.75 -1.64
C GLU A 32 -11.86 5.32 -0.84
N ALA A 33 -10.80 4.53 -0.72
CA ALA A 33 -9.67 4.78 0.16
C ALA A 33 -8.46 5.35 -0.60
N ARG A 34 -7.57 6.05 0.11
CA ARG A 34 -6.22 6.33 -0.39
C ARG A 34 -5.34 5.10 -0.22
N GLY A 35 -4.48 4.78 -1.18
CA GLY A 35 -3.55 3.65 -1.05
C GLY A 35 -2.09 3.97 -1.33
N ILE A 36 -1.23 3.40 -0.49
CA ILE A 36 0.22 3.60 -0.53
C ILE A 36 0.90 2.23 -0.44
N ILE A 37 1.90 1.98 -1.28
CA ILE A 37 2.83 0.86 -1.14
C ILE A 37 4.22 1.41 -0.78
N VAL A 38 4.72 1.02 0.39
CA VAL A 38 6.09 1.28 0.80
C VAL A 38 6.97 0.08 0.46
N PHE A 39 8.08 0.30 -0.24
CA PHE A 39 8.95 -0.77 -0.70
C PHE A 39 10.43 -0.47 -0.62
N ARG A 40 11.26 -1.52 -0.65
CA ARG A 40 12.71 -1.39 -0.58
C ARG A 40 13.40 -1.49 -1.92
N ASP A 41 13.10 -2.55 -2.65
CA ASP A 41 13.76 -2.87 -3.91
C ASP A 41 12.87 -2.34 -5.06
N PRO A 42 13.41 -1.56 -6.01
CA PRO A 42 12.60 -0.88 -7.01
C PRO A 42 11.80 -1.87 -7.88
N PRO A 43 10.52 -1.55 -8.18
CA PRO A 43 9.70 -2.37 -9.06
C PRO A 43 10.11 -2.21 -10.53
N THR A 44 9.71 -3.17 -11.36
CA THR A 44 9.88 -3.06 -12.82
C THR A 44 9.03 -1.92 -13.39
N TYR A 45 9.38 -1.45 -14.59
CA TYR A 45 8.65 -0.36 -15.26
C TYR A 45 7.14 -0.65 -15.37
N ASN A 46 6.78 -1.87 -15.78
CA ASN A 46 5.38 -2.27 -15.90
C ASN A 46 4.60 -2.17 -14.59
N VAL A 47 5.24 -2.47 -13.44
CA VAL A 47 4.61 -2.35 -12.13
C VAL A 47 4.39 -0.88 -11.76
N LYS A 48 5.33 0.01 -12.10
CA LYS A 48 5.17 1.47 -11.91
C LYS A 48 3.99 2.02 -12.71
N ILE A 49 3.88 1.63 -13.98
CA ILE A 49 2.76 2.01 -14.85
C ILE A 49 1.43 1.51 -14.29
N ARG A 50 1.37 0.25 -13.86
CA ARG A 50 0.17 -0.30 -13.21
C ARG A 50 -0.21 0.44 -11.94
N ALA A 51 0.77 0.84 -11.12
CA ALA A 51 0.51 1.57 -9.88
C ALA A 51 -0.08 2.96 -10.18
N LEU A 52 0.46 3.66 -11.17
CA LEU A 52 -0.08 4.94 -11.64
C LEU A 52 -1.54 4.80 -12.10
N HIS A 53 -1.84 3.83 -12.97
CA HIS A 53 -3.22 3.60 -13.44
C HIS A 53 -4.18 3.13 -12.34
N GLY A 54 -3.66 2.49 -11.30
CA GLY A 54 -4.44 2.02 -10.16
C GLY A 54 -4.57 3.04 -9.03
N GLU A 55 -4.05 4.26 -9.22
CA GLU A 55 -3.99 5.32 -8.20
C GLU A 55 -3.30 4.85 -6.90
N VAL A 56 -2.31 3.98 -7.04
CA VAL A 56 -1.50 3.45 -5.93
C VAL A 56 -0.21 4.27 -5.82
N GLU A 57 -0.06 4.98 -4.71
CA GLU A 57 1.17 5.71 -4.42
C GLU A 57 2.33 4.73 -4.11
N LEU A 58 3.50 4.99 -4.68
CA LEU A 58 4.70 4.18 -4.52
C LEU A 58 5.76 4.96 -3.74
N VAL A 59 6.18 4.44 -2.58
CA VAL A 59 7.20 5.05 -1.71
C VAL A 59 8.40 4.11 -1.55
N GLU A 60 9.56 4.50 -2.08
CA GLU A 60 10.80 3.74 -1.92
C GLU A 60 11.51 4.12 -0.62
N GLU A 61 11.84 3.12 0.21
CA GLU A 61 12.54 3.31 1.48
C GLU A 61 13.29 2.03 1.91
N ARG A 62 14.52 2.20 2.42
CA ARG A 62 15.36 1.08 2.87
C ARG A 62 14.71 0.29 4.01
N ASN A 63 14.16 1.00 4.98
CA ASN A 63 13.37 0.42 6.08
C ASN A 63 11.88 0.60 5.85
N PHE A 64 11.38 0.03 4.75
CA PHE A 64 9.98 0.07 4.34
C PHE A 64 8.97 -0.30 5.44
N LYS A 65 9.32 -1.23 6.34
CA LYS A 65 8.47 -1.60 7.48
C LYS A 65 8.31 -0.46 8.49
N LYS A 66 9.43 0.15 8.91
CA LYS A 66 9.42 1.29 9.81
C LYS A 66 8.69 2.48 9.18
N LYS A 67 8.95 2.74 7.90
CA LYS A 67 8.30 3.83 7.18
C LYS A 67 6.79 3.65 7.06
N ALA A 68 6.31 2.43 6.84
CA ALA A 68 4.88 2.15 6.86
C ALA A 68 4.25 2.41 8.24
N GLN A 69 4.96 2.13 9.33
CA GLN A 69 4.51 2.46 10.70
C GLN A 69 4.50 3.97 10.95
N GLU A 70 5.53 4.70 10.49
CA GLU A 70 5.58 6.16 10.59
C GLU A 70 4.43 6.83 9.83
N LEU A 71 4.14 6.37 8.62
CA LEU A 71 3.00 6.85 7.83
C LEU A 71 1.68 6.52 8.52
N GLU A 72 1.55 5.32 9.10
CA GLU A 72 0.35 4.94 9.85
C GLU A 72 0.11 5.88 11.03
N ALA A 73 1.14 6.15 11.84
CA ALA A 73 1.04 7.07 12.97
C ALA A 73 0.66 8.48 12.50
N ARG A 74 1.34 8.99 11.48
CA ARG A 74 1.08 10.32 10.92
C ARG A 74 -0.36 10.48 10.42
N PHE A 75 -0.85 9.54 9.61
CA PHE A 75 -2.22 9.62 9.09
C PHE A 75 -3.27 9.47 10.19
N LYS A 76 -3.01 8.68 11.24
CA LYS A 76 -3.88 8.62 12.42
C LYS A 76 -3.93 9.95 13.17
N GLU A 77 -2.78 10.62 13.35
CA GLU A 77 -2.71 11.96 13.95
C GLU A 77 -3.46 13.02 13.12
N GLU A 78 -3.44 12.88 11.79
CA GLU A 78 -4.21 13.71 10.86
C GLU A 78 -5.73 13.41 10.84
N GLY A 79 -6.18 12.36 11.55
CA GLY A 79 -7.60 12.00 11.70
C GLY A 79 -8.10 10.92 10.74
N TYR A 80 -7.24 10.30 9.94
CA TYR A 80 -7.63 9.22 9.04
C TYR A 80 -7.80 7.90 9.76
N SER A 81 -8.72 7.06 9.26
CA SER A 81 -8.70 5.62 9.55
C SER A 81 -7.58 4.97 8.74
N VAL A 82 -6.73 4.15 9.38
CA VAL A 82 -5.58 3.55 8.69
C VAL A 82 -5.57 2.03 8.83
N VAL A 83 -5.38 1.35 7.69
CA VAL A 83 -5.16 -0.10 7.62
C VAL A 83 -3.78 -0.36 7.05
N ARG A 84 -2.91 -0.98 7.85
CA ARG A 84 -1.56 -1.39 7.41
C ARG A 84 -1.55 -2.88 7.05
N LYS A 85 -0.98 -3.23 5.90
CA LYS A 85 -0.94 -4.61 5.37
C LYS A 85 0.46 -5.02 4.95
N ASN A 86 0.88 -6.20 5.38
CA ASN A 86 2.06 -6.86 4.82
C ASN A 86 1.66 -7.52 3.50
N LEU A 87 2.15 -7.02 2.38
CA LEU A 87 1.77 -7.59 1.08
C LEU A 87 2.50 -8.90 0.80
N MET A 88 3.56 -9.23 1.56
CA MET A 88 4.24 -10.52 1.43
C MET A 88 3.31 -11.64 1.90
N ASP A 89 2.66 -11.44 3.05
CA ASP A 89 1.68 -12.40 3.60
C ASP A 89 0.46 -12.54 2.68
N VAL A 90 0.04 -11.44 2.04
CA VAL A 90 -1.06 -11.46 1.06
C VAL A 90 -0.70 -12.30 -0.16
N ARG A 91 0.54 -12.19 -0.69
CA ARG A 91 0.99 -13.03 -1.80
C ARG A 91 1.06 -14.49 -1.41
N ASP A 92 1.57 -14.79 -0.22
CA ASP A 92 1.71 -16.16 0.23
C ASP A 92 0.33 -16.83 0.38
N GLY A 93 -0.65 -16.10 0.92
CA GLY A 93 -2.05 -16.58 0.96
C GLY A 93 -2.75 -16.68 -0.40
N MET A 94 -2.24 -16.04 -1.45
CA MET A 94 -2.74 -16.20 -2.83
C MET A 94 -2.03 -17.33 -3.59
N ARG A 95 -0.83 -17.73 -3.15
CA ARG A 95 -0.10 -18.86 -3.72
C ARG A 95 -0.64 -20.21 -3.25
N ASP A 96 -1.39 -20.21 -2.16
CA ASP A 96 -1.99 -21.41 -1.60
C ASP A 96 -3.51 -21.39 -1.71
N PRO A 97 -4.05 -21.84 -2.86
CA PRO A 97 -5.37 -22.41 -2.90
C PRO A 97 -5.26 -23.90 -3.22
N MET A 98 -4.46 -24.70 -2.49
CA MET A 98 -4.60 -26.18 -2.43
C MET A 98 -3.56 -26.88 -1.54
#